data_AF-A0A7S4ILL3-F1
#
_entry.id   AF-A0A7S4ILL3-F1
#
_cell.length_a   1.000
_cell.length_b   1.000
_cell.length_c   1.000
_cell.angle_alpha   90.00
_cell.angle_beta   90.00
_cell.angle_gamma   90.00
#
_symmetry.space_group_name_H-M   'P 1'
#
loop_
_entity.id
_entity.type
_entity.pdbx_description
1 polymer ?
#
loop_
_entity_poly.entity_id
_entity_poly.type
_entity_poly.pdbx_seq_one_letter_code
_entity_poly.pdbx_strand_id
1 'polypeptide(L)'
;MPPTKLARCIVPPARLSGIIDWRRGGSTIMSLDITDRRIGVAIGEHPTPNNLVHKLDAIPYMPCGHPPVKRRDENERVALELEKLMKQNKVNAFVVGWPLLADGRPGGPCGKVLHMLDFLAGKKCVRF
;
A
#
# COMPACT_ATOMS: atom_id res chain seq x y z
N MET A 1 -24.87 0.38 9.37
CA MET A 1 -24.22 0.17 8.05
C MET A 1 -23.16 -0.92 8.20
N PRO A 2 -23.08 -1.89 7.28
CA PRO A 2 -22.03 -2.91 7.31
C PRO A 2 -20.66 -2.26 7.04
N PRO A 3 -19.57 -2.77 7.64
CA PRO A 3 -18.23 -2.23 7.42
C PRO A 3 -17.82 -2.39 5.95
N THR A 4 -17.17 -1.34 5.40
CA THR A 4 -16.61 -1.36 4.04
C THR A 4 -15.56 -2.47 3.91
N LYS A 5 -15.25 -2.88 2.68
CA LYS A 5 -14.21 -3.90 2.44
C LYS A 5 -12.87 -3.47 3.03
N LEU A 6 -12.51 -2.19 2.87
CA LEU A 6 -11.29 -1.64 3.46
C LEU A 6 -11.32 -1.65 4.99
N ALA A 7 -12.45 -1.35 5.63
CA ALA A 7 -12.53 -1.39 7.09
C ALA A 7 -12.22 -2.79 7.67
N ARG A 8 -12.48 -3.87 6.91
CA ARG A 8 -12.13 -5.24 7.29
C ARG A 8 -10.65 -5.57 7.10
N CYS A 9 -9.94 -4.77 6.32
CA CYS A 9 -8.52 -4.89 6.01
C CYS A 9 -7.63 -4.12 7.01
N ILE A 10 -8.19 -3.15 7.74
CA ILE A 10 -7.44 -2.37 8.71
C ILE A 10 -7.26 -3.19 9.99
N VAL A 11 -6.01 -3.35 10.41
CA VAL A 11 -5.64 -4.07 11.64
C VAL A 11 -4.95 -3.13 12.63
N PRO A 12 -5.21 -3.25 13.95
CA PRO A 12 -4.42 -2.57 14.97
C PRO A 12 -2.95 -2.98 14.91
N PRO A 13 -2.00 -2.11 15.28
CA PRO A 13 -0.57 -2.44 15.32
C PRO A 13 -0.24 -3.70 16.13
N ALA A 14 -0.94 -3.93 17.24
CA ALA A 14 -0.74 -5.13 18.06
C ALA A 14 -1.14 -6.44 17.35
N ARG A 15 -2.16 -6.40 16.48
CA ARG A 15 -2.51 -7.56 15.64
C ARG A 15 -1.52 -7.72 14.50
N LEU A 16 -1.09 -6.62 13.92
CA LEU A 16 -0.08 -6.59 12.87
C LEU A 16 1.23 -7.28 13.33
N SER A 17 1.70 -7.00 14.54
CA SER A 17 2.88 -7.66 15.10
C SER A 17 2.72 -9.17 15.32
N GLY A 18 1.49 -9.67 15.45
CA GLY A 18 1.23 -11.11 15.52
C GLY A 18 1.18 -11.79 14.15
N ILE A 19 0.74 -11.07 13.11
CA ILE A 19 0.75 -11.54 11.72
C ILE A 19 2.18 -11.56 11.18
N ILE A 20 2.94 -10.52 11.50
CA ILE A 20 4.33 -10.35 11.12
C ILE A 20 5.18 -11.06 12.17
N ASP A 21 5.24 -12.38 12.08
CA ASP A 21 6.10 -13.18 12.94
C ASP A 21 7.56 -13.01 12.49
N TRP A 22 8.16 -11.90 12.91
CA TRP A 22 9.57 -11.60 12.69
C TRP A 22 10.47 -12.71 13.24
N ARG A 23 10.09 -13.36 14.35
CA ARG A 23 10.91 -14.40 15.00
C ARG A 23 11.07 -15.66 14.14
N ARG A 24 10.15 -15.89 13.20
CA ARG A 24 10.20 -17.02 12.25
C ARG A 24 10.89 -16.70 10.93
N GLY A 25 11.51 -15.53 10.81
CA GLY A 25 12.51 -15.25 9.77
C GLY A 25 11.97 -15.22 8.34
N GLY A 26 10.77 -14.67 8.13
CA GLY A 26 10.19 -14.64 6.77
C GLY A 26 9.02 -13.68 6.58
N SER A 27 8.90 -12.67 7.44
CA SER A 27 7.84 -11.68 7.30
C SER A 27 8.37 -10.38 6.69
N THR A 28 7.57 -9.79 5.82
CA THR A 28 7.95 -8.59 5.05
C THR A 28 6.80 -7.59 5.07
N ILE A 29 7.11 -6.32 5.34
CA ILE A 29 6.17 -5.21 5.24
C ILE A 29 6.47 -4.42 3.99
N MET A 30 5.43 -4.01 3.27
CA MET A 30 5.55 -3.02 2.22
C MET A 30 5.01 -1.67 2.71
N SER A 31 5.80 -0.61 2.58
CA SER A 31 5.34 0.75 2.78
C SER A 31 4.88 1.36 1.46
N LEU A 32 3.73 2.02 1.48
CA LEU A 32 3.12 2.68 0.33
C LEU A 32 3.00 4.19 0.57
N ASP A 33 3.51 4.97 -0.37
CA ASP A 33 3.34 6.42 -0.44
C ASP A 33 2.54 6.78 -1.70
N ILE A 34 1.24 7.04 -1.56
CA ILE A 34 0.34 7.24 -2.69
C ILE A 34 0.18 8.74 -2.96
N THR A 35 0.63 9.16 -4.13
CA THR A 35 0.47 10.55 -4.62
C THR A 35 -0.47 10.59 -5.83
N ASP A 36 -0.63 11.76 -6.43
CA ASP A 36 -1.37 11.94 -7.67
C ASP A 36 -0.63 11.47 -8.92
N ARG A 37 0.71 11.36 -8.85
CA ARG A 37 1.58 11.04 -10.01
C ARG A 37 2.27 9.69 -9.92
N ARG A 38 2.39 9.14 -8.72
CA ARG A 38 3.10 7.88 -8.45
C ARG A 38 2.66 7.24 -7.15
N ILE A 39 2.98 5.96 -7.02
CA ILE A 39 2.97 5.22 -5.77
C ILE A 39 4.40 4.83 -5.45
N GLY A 40 4.96 5.48 -4.43
CA GLY A 40 6.22 5.08 -3.85
C GLY A 40 6.06 3.74 -3.11
N VAL A 41 7.00 2.83 -3.31
CA VAL A 41 6.99 1.51 -2.68
C VAL A 41 8.34 1.29 -2.00
N ALA A 42 8.30 0.87 -0.74
CA ALA A 42 9.48 0.42 -0.02
C ALA A 42 9.20 -0.89 0.70
N ILE A 43 10.23 -1.72 0.87
CA ILE A 43 10.13 -3.02 1.50
C ILE A 43 10.99 -3.03 2.74
N GLY A 44 10.37 -3.40 3.87
CA GLY A 44 11.04 -3.66 5.13
C GLY A 44 10.98 -5.15 5.44
N GLU A 45 12.15 -5.76 5.59
CA GLU A 45 12.31 -7.16 5.97
C GLU A 45 12.72 -7.27 7.44
N HIS A 46 12.92 -8.52 7.89
CA HIS A 46 13.31 -8.80 9.26
C HIS A 46 14.57 -8.01 9.60
N PRO A 47 14.63 -7.35 10.76
CA PRO A 47 15.83 -6.64 11.19
C PRO A 47 16.99 -7.63 11.28
N THR A 48 17.77 -7.71 10.21
CA THR A 48 19.08 -8.34 10.16
C THR A 48 20.09 -7.35 10.72
N PRO A 49 21.32 -7.76 11.06
CA PRO A 49 22.35 -6.82 11.54
C PRO A 49 22.56 -5.60 10.63
N ASN A 50 22.16 -5.69 9.36
CA ASN A 50 22.28 -4.62 8.38
C ASN A 50 21.02 -3.75 8.23
N ASN A 51 19.89 -4.07 8.89
CA ASN A 51 18.62 -3.31 8.88
C ASN A 51 18.28 -2.68 7.53
N LEU A 52 18.28 -3.49 6.46
CA LEU A 52 18.15 -2.98 5.10
C LEU A 52 16.67 -2.72 4.78
N VAL A 53 16.35 -1.46 4.49
CA VAL A 53 15.09 -1.08 3.84
C VAL A 53 15.38 -0.93 2.36
N HIS A 54 14.69 -1.70 1.53
CA HIS A 54 14.85 -1.66 0.08
C HIS A 54 13.79 -0.76 -0.53
N LYS A 55 14.20 0.42 -1.00
CA LYS A 55 13.33 1.26 -1.83
C LYS A 55 13.20 0.61 -3.21
N LEU A 56 11.96 0.45 -3.67
CA LEU A 56 11.68 0.00 -5.02
C LEU A 56 11.38 1.20 -5.92
N ASP A 57 11.47 0.97 -7.23
CA ASP A 57 11.05 1.97 -8.20
C ASP A 57 9.57 2.30 -8.01
N ALA A 58 9.26 3.59 -8.02
CA ALA A 58 7.90 4.04 -7.84
C ALA A 58 7.04 3.60 -9.03
N ILE A 59 5.85 3.09 -8.74
CA ILE A 59 4.87 2.75 -9.77
C ILE A 59 4.29 4.08 -10.29
N PRO A 60 4.46 4.42 -11.58
CA PRO A 60 3.82 5.61 -12.13
C PRO A 60 2.31 5.52 -11.92
N TYR A 61 1.66 6.63 -11.58
CA TYR A 61 0.21 6.67 -11.35
C TYR A 61 -0.34 7.94 -11.98
N MET A 62 -1.16 7.81 -13.02
CA MET A 62 -1.68 8.97 -13.78
C MET A 62 -0.57 9.92 -14.26
N PRO A 63 0.32 9.48 -15.17
CA PRO A 63 1.36 10.36 -15.70
C PRO A 63 0.73 11.56 -16.43
N CYS A 64 1.10 12.77 -16.01
CA CYS A 64 0.69 14.00 -16.68
C CYS A 64 1.08 13.96 -18.17
N GLY A 65 0.14 14.24 -19.08
CA GLY A 65 0.43 14.40 -20.51
C GLY A 65 0.08 13.21 -21.42
N HIS A 66 -0.48 12.12 -20.87
CA HIS A 66 -1.03 11.02 -21.68
C HIS A 66 -2.53 11.20 -21.97
N PRO A 67 -3.07 10.60 -23.05
CA PRO A 67 -4.51 10.62 -23.34
C PRO A 67 -5.32 10.14 -22.12
N PRO A 68 -6.61 10.52 -22.01
CA PRO A 68 -7.43 10.22 -20.84
C PRO A 68 -7.61 8.72 -20.66
N VAL A 69 -6.70 8.09 -19.93
CA VAL A 69 -6.86 6.70 -19.46
C VAL A 69 -7.97 6.71 -18.42
N LYS A 70 -8.92 5.79 -18.55
CA LYS A 70 -9.97 5.67 -17.54
C LYS A 70 -9.30 5.34 -16.20
N ARG A 71 -9.63 6.10 -15.16
CA ARG A 71 -9.10 5.93 -13.80
C ARG A 71 -9.18 4.48 -13.29
N ARG A 72 -10.22 3.75 -13.71
CA ARG A 72 -10.40 2.34 -13.37
C ARG A 72 -9.30 1.45 -13.96
N ASP A 73 -8.95 1.65 -15.23
CA ASP A 73 -7.96 0.86 -15.94
C ASP A 73 -6.56 1.12 -15.35
N GLU A 74 -6.28 2.37 -14.99
CA GLU A 74 -5.04 2.74 -14.32
C GLU A 74 -4.94 2.13 -12.91
N ASN A 75 -6.03 2.16 -12.14
CA ASN A 75 -6.08 1.50 -10.83
C ASN A 75 -5.87 -0.03 -10.97
N GLU A 76 -6.40 -0.64 -12.02
CA GLU A 76 -6.23 -2.07 -12.30
C GLU A 76 -4.78 -2.40 -12.66
N ARG A 77 -4.13 -1.60 -13.51
CA ARG A 77 -2.70 -1.72 -13.81
C ARG A 77 -1.86 -1.63 -12.56
N VAL A 78 -2.10 -0.63 -11.72
CA VAL A 78 -1.40 -0.45 -10.44
C VAL A 78 -1.62 -1.64 -9.50
N ALA A 79 -2.86 -2.13 -9.40
CA ALA A 79 -3.16 -3.27 -8.53
C ALA A 79 -2.40 -4.54 -8.96
N LEU A 80 -2.28 -4.78 -10.27
CA LEU A 80 -1.51 -5.90 -10.80
C LEU A 80 0.00 -5.78 -10.50
N GLU A 81 0.56 -4.58 -10.66
CA GLU A 81 1.98 -4.33 -10.32
C GLU A 81 2.24 -4.50 -8.83
N LEU A 82 1.35 -3.97 -7.96
CA LEU A 82 1.45 -4.18 -6.52
C LEU A 82 1.35 -5.66 -6.16
N GLU A 83 0.40 -6.41 -6.75
CA GLU A 83 0.25 -7.84 -6.51
C GLU A 83 1.51 -8.64 -6.91
N LYS A 84 2.14 -8.26 -8.03
CA LYS A 84 3.42 -8.84 -8.46
C LYS A 84 4.51 -8.59 -7.43
N LEU A 85 4.69 -7.34 -6.99
CA LEU A 85 5.68 -6.97 -5.97
C LEU A 85 5.42 -7.69 -4.64
N MET A 86 4.16 -7.81 -4.21
CA MET A 86 3.79 -8.53 -3.00
C MET A 86 4.22 -10.00 -3.06
N LYS A 87 3.90 -10.69 -4.16
CA LYS A 87 4.22 -12.11 -4.34
C LYS A 87 5.72 -12.35 -4.39
N GLN A 88 6.44 -11.50 -5.12
CA GLN A 88 7.89 -11.60 -5.26
C GLN A 88 8.61 -11.44 -3.91
N ASN A 89 8.15 -10.51 -3.08
CA ASN A 89 8.82 -10.16 -1.83
C ASN A 89 8.14 -10.76 -0.57
N LYS A 90 7.17 -11.66 -0.76
CA LYS A 90 6.42 -12.34 0.31
C LYS A 90 5.81 -11.38 1.33
N VAL A 91 5.24 -10.27 0.84
CA VAL A 91 4.69 -9.20 1.69
C VAL A 91 3.43 -9.68 2.41
N ASN A 92 3.41 -9.53 3.73
CA ASN A 92 2.29 -9.94 4.57
C ASN A 92 1.33 -8.80 4.87
N ALA A 93 1.83 -7.56 4.89
CA ALA A 93 1.05 -6.40 5.25
C ALA A 93 1.61 -5.12 4.65
N PHE A 94 0.76 -4.10 4.66
CA PHE A 94 1.13 -2.76 4.21
C PHE A 94 1.08 -1.75 5.34
N VAL A 95 1.99 -0.79 5.26
CA VAL A 95 1.90 0.47 6.00
C VAL A 95 1.73 1.57 4.97
N VAL A 96 0.64 2.32 5.07
CA VAL A 96 0.31 3.36 4.10
C VAL A 96 0.55 4.73 4.74
N GLY A 97 1.32 5.58 4.07
CA GLY A 97 1.48 6.97 4.47
C GLY A 97 0.15 7.72 4.40
N TRP A 98 -0.21 8.43 5.46
CA TRP A 98 -1.43 9.23 5.50
C TRP A 98 -1.10 10.72 5.31
N PRO A 99 -1.38 11.30 4.13
CA PRO A 99 -0.95 12.67 3.82
C PRO A 99 -1.85 13.70 4.51
N LEU A 100 -1.38 14.23 5.63
CA LEU A 100 -2.05 15.31 6.35
C LEU A 100 -1.72 16.68 5.74
N LEU A 101 -2.64 17.62 5.89
CA LEU A 101 -2.38 19.03 5.60
C LEU A 101 -1.40 19.62 6.64
N ALA A 102 -0.89 20.82 6.39
CA ALA A 102 0.06 21.49 7.30
C ALA A 102 -0.49 21.69 8.72
N ASP A 103 -1.81 21.76 8.87
CA ASP A 103 -2.51 21.89 10.16
C ASP A 103 -2.85 20.53 10.80
N GLY A 104 -2.36 19.41 10.24
CA GLY A 104 -2.60 18.07 10.73
C GLY A 104 -3.98 17.49 10.38
N ARG A 105 -4.84 18.22 9.65
CA ARG A 105 -6.16 17.72 9.26
C ARG A 105 -6.09 16.86 8.00
N PRO A 106 -7.01 15.88 7.85
CA PRO A 106 -7.16 15.16 6.60
C PRO A 106 -7.71 16.07 5.52
N GLY A 107 -7.25 15.89 4.28
CA GLY A 107 -7.70 16.68 3.13
C GLY A 107 -7.96 15.84 1.89
N GLY A 108 -8.06 16.51 0.74
CA GLY A 108 -8.17 15.87 -0.57
C GLY A 108 -7.13 14.75 -0.83
N PRO A 109 -5.85 14.90 -0.42
CA PRO A 109 -4.86 13.83 -0.52
C PRO A 109 -5.28 12.54 0.22
N CYS A 110 -5.80 12.63 1.45
CA CYS A 110 -6.30 11.45 2.19
C CYS A 110 -7.42 10.74 1.42
N GLY A 111 -8.33 11.51 0.81
CA GLY A 111 -9.41 10.95 -0.02
C GLY A 111 -8.88 10.15 -1.22
N LYS A 112 -7.76 10.57 -1.82
CA LYS A 112 -7.11 9.84 -2.91
C LYS A 112 -6.52 8.52 -2.42
N VAL A 113 -5.84 8.54 -1.26
CA VAL A 113 -5.32 7.32 -0.61
C VAL A 113 -6.45 6.35 -0.33
N LEU A 114 -7.53 6.83 0.32
CA LEU A 114 -8.73 6.02 0.61
C LEU A 114 -9.31 5.38 -0.63
N HIS A 115 -9.51 6.15 -1.70
CA HIS A 115 -10.09 5.65 -2.93
C HIS A 115 -9.24 4.54 -3.58
N MET A 116 -7.90 4.66 -3.55
CA MET A 116 -7.01 3.60 -4.02
C MET A 116 -7.09 2.37 -3.11
N LEU A 117 -7.02 2.55 -1.79
CA LEU A 117 -7.10 1.44 -0.84
C LEU A 117 -8.43 0.69 -0.90
N ASP A 118 -9.55 1.39 -1.06
CA ASP A 118 -10.88 0.78 -1.26
C ASP A 118 -10.91 -0.05 -2.54
N PHE A 119 -10.29 0.43 -3.63
CA PHE A 119 -10.16 -0.32 -4.87
C PHE A 119 -9.35 -1.61 -4.66
N LEU A 120 -8.20 -1.53 -3.98
CA LEU A 120 -7.35 -2.69 -3.67
C LEU A 120 -8.06 -3.70 -2.77
N ALA A 121 -8.74 -3.24 -1.72
CA ALA A 121 -9.56 -4.09 -0.85
C ALA A 121 -10.70 -4.77 -1.61
N GLY A 122 -11.22 -4.12 -2.66
CA GLY A 122 -12.22 -4.67 -3.57
C GLY A 122 -11.75 -5.88 -4.38
N LYS A 123 -10.46 -5.93 -4.74
CA LYS A 123 -9.87 -6.91 -5.66
C LYS A 123 -9.43 -8.24 -5.01
N LYS A 124 -9.56 -8.39 -3.68
CA LYS A 124 -9.02 -9.54 -2.91
C LYS A 124 -7.50 -9.77 -3.09
N CYS A 125 -6.76 -8.82 -3.68
CA CYS A 125 -5.30 -8.90 -3.81
C CYS A 125 -4.59 -8.90 -2.45
N VAL A 126 -5.28 -8.49 -1.38
CA VAL A 126 -4.76 -8.46 -0.02
C VAL A 126 -5.62 -9.37 0.87
N ARG A 127 -5.08 -10.52 1.25
CA ARG A 127 -5.62 -11.34 2.34
C ARG A 127 -4.83 -10.97 3.60
N PHE A 128 -5.50 -10.36 4.56
CA PHE A 128 -4.96 -10.15 5.92
C PHE A 128 -5.32 -11.34 6.80
#